data_AF-A0A5E4J722-F1
#
_entry.id   AF-A0A5E4J722-F1
#
_cell.length_a   1.000
_cell.length_b   1.000
_cell.length_c   1.000
_cell.angle_alpha   90.00
_cell.angle_beta   90.00
_cell.angle_gamma   90.00
#
_symmetry.space_group_name_H-M   'P 1'
#
loop_
_entity.id
_entity.type
_entity.pdbx_description
1 polymer ?
#
loop_
_entity_poly.entity_id
_entity_poly.type
_entity_poly.pdbx_seq_one_letter_code
_entity_poly.pdbx_strand_id
1 'polypeptide(L)'
;MEKILWLRFGGSRLHSLKIIGVFLMFASAFQIAGSFYSLFVTLNQAGAAFNKPDYVPTFFTWSLGSTVNNIQFTREDFIGVSLKPVAELLFWIAMGILSTLVYQAGSVFFPIEEREQNIAEHHRKLIQRVAQASKMKKR
;
A
#
# COMPACT_ATOMS: atom_id res chain seq x y z
N MET A 1 13.47 2.44 -27.76
CA MET A 1 13.81 1.08 -27.24
C MET A 1 13.68 1.12 -25.73
N GLU A 2 12.48 0.87 -25.21
CA GLU A 2 12.24 0.81 -23.76
C GLU A 2 12.71 -0.54 -23.23
N LYS A 3 13.68 -0.53 -22.30
CA LYS A 3 14.14 -1.74 -21.63
C LYS A 3 13.19 -2.06 -20.48
N ILE A 4 12.26 -2.98 -20.71
CA ILE A 4 11.38 -3.51 -19.66
C ILE A 4 12.23 -4.37 -18.71
N LEU A 5 12.29 -3.96 -17.45
CA LEU A 5 13.14 -4.56 -16.42
C LEU A 5 12.37 -5.67 -15.69
N TRP A 6 12.76 -6.92 -15.93
CA TRP A 6 12.16 -8.10 -15.33
C TRP A 6 12.95 -8.52 -14.09
N LEU A 7 12.26 -8.63 -12.94
CA LEU A 7 12.83 -9.16 -11.71
C LEU A 7 12.29 -10.57 -11.46
N ARG A 8 13.21 -11.52 -11.24
CA ARG A 8 12.86 -12.91 -10.98
C ARG A 8 12.82 -13.14 -9.48
N PHE A 9 11.62 -13.36 -8.94
CA PHE A 9 11.41 -13.69 -7.53
C PHE A 9 10.79 -15.09 -7.42
N GLY A 10 11.42 -15.99 -6.66
CA GLY A 10 10.87 -17.33 -6.37
C GLY A 10 10.64 -18.22 -7.60
N GLY A 11 11.36 -18.01 -8.69
CA GLY A 11 11.19 -18.76 -9.95
C GLY A 11 10.19 -18.13 -10.93
N SER A 12 9.31 -17.24 -10.46
CA SER A 12 8.38 -16.47 -11.29
C SER A 12 9.01 -15.16 -11.76
N ARG A 13 8.82 -14.77 -13.02
CA ARG A 13 9.23 -13.44 -13.51
C ARG A 13 8.07 -12.49 -13.25
N LEU A 14 8.21 -11.67 -12.23
CA LEU A 14 7.22 -10.64 -11.91
C LEU A 14 7.65 -9.33 -12.57
N HIS A 15 6.71 -8.71 -13.28
CA HIS A 15 6.95 -7.40 -13.87
C HIS A 15 7.08 -6.35 -12.76
N SER A 16 8.00 -5.40 -12.94
CA SER A 16 8.21 -4.26 -12.03
C SER A 16 6.91 -3.56 -11.62
N LEU A 17 5.94 -3.41 -12.53
CA LEU A 17 4.65 -2.76 -12.25
C LEU A 17 3.79 -3.55 -11.24
N LYS A 18 3.76 -4.88 -11.32
CA LYS A 18 3.08 -5.73 -10.33
C LYS A 18 3.78 -5.66 -8.97
N ILE A 19 5.11 -5.64 -8.95
CA ILE A 19 5.89 -5.50 -7.71
C ILE A 19 5.62 -4.15 -7.04
N ILE A 20 5.60 -3.07 -7.84
CA ILE A 20 5.24 -1.72 -7.36
C ILE A 20 3.80 -1.71 -6.83
N GLY A 21 2.85 -2.32 -7.53
CA GLY A 21 1.46 -2.43 -7.08
C GLY A 21 1.33 -3.14 -5.73
N VAL A 22 1.99 -4.30 -5.57
CA VAL A 22 2.00 -5.04 -4.29
C VAL A 22 2.66 -4.23 -3.18
N PHE A 23 3.78 -3.59 -3.45
CA PHE A 23 4.45 -2.72 -2.48
C PHE A 23 3.54 -1.58 -2.02
N LEU A 24 2.87 -0.91 -2.95
CA LEU A 24 1.92 0.17 -2.64
C LEU A 24 0.71 -0.34 -1.85
N MET A 25 0.20 -1.54 -2.15
CA MET A 25 -0.87 -2.16 -1.36
C MET A 25 -0.44 -2.35 0.10
N PHE A 26 0.72 -2.96 0.33
CA PHE A 26 1.23 -3.15 1.70
C PHE A 26 1.49 -1.81 2.40
N ALA A 27 2.14 -0.86 1.71
CA ALA A 27 2.41 0.45 2.27
C ALA A 27 1.12 1.17 2.67
N SER A 28 0.10 1.18 1.80
CA SER A 28 -1.19 1.79 2.11
C SER A 28 -1.90 1.10 3.28
N ALA A 29 -1.85 -0.23 3.37
CA ALA A 29 -2.43 -0.97 4.50
C ALA A 29 -1.79 -0.60 5.84
N PHE A 30 -0.45 -0.50 5.87
CA PHE A 30 0.26 -0.02 7.07
C PHE A 30 -0.11 1.41 7.43
N GLN A 31 -0.21 2.30 6.43
CA GLN A 31 -0.58 3.69 6.67
C GLN A 31 -2.03 3.87 7.12
N ILE A 32 -2.95 3.04 6.61
CA ILE A 32 -4.34 2.99 7.09
C ILE A 32 -4.36 2.63 8.59
N ALA A 33 -3.62 1.59 8.98
CA ALA A 33 -3.53 1.20 10.39
C ALA A 33 -2.93 2.31 11.27
N GLY A 34 -1.87 2.99 10.80
CA GLY A 34 -1.30 4.15 11.48
C GLY A 34 -2.28 5.31 11.62
N SER A 35 -3.08 5.57 10.57
CA SER A 35 -4.10 6.62 10.57
C SER A 35 -5.25 6.32 11.53
N PHE A 36 -5.68 5.05 11.63
CA PHE A 36 -6.64 4.62 12.64
C PHE A 36 -6.13 4.85 14.06
N TYR A 37 -4.86 4.50 14.31
CA TYR A 37 -4.23 4.76 15.61
C TYR A 37 -4.19 6.26 15.93
N SER A 38 -3.77 7.09 14.96
CA SER A 38 -3.74 8.56 15.10
C SER A 38 -5.13 9.14 15.42
N LEU A 39 -6.16 8.67 14.73
CA LEU A 39 -7.55 9.07 14.97
C LEU A 39 -8.02 8.67 16.37
N PHE A 40 -7.75 7.44 16.79
CA PHE A 40 -8.11 6.97 18.12
C PHE A 40 -7.43 7.77 19.24
N VAL A 41 -6.13 8.02 19.10
CA VAL A 41 -5.36 8.84 20.06
C VAL A 41 -5.91 10.25 20.11
N THR A 42 -6.21 10.86 18.96
CA THR A 42 -6.77 12.22 18.88
C THR A 42 -8.13 12.31 19.58
N LEU A 43 -9.03 11.36 19.34
CA LEU A 43 -10.34 11.32 19.99
C LEU A 43 -10.22 11.16 21.51
N ASN A 44 -9.32 10.30 21.97
CA ASN A 44 -9.08 10.10 23.40
C ASN A 44 -8.49 11.35 24.06
N GLN A 45 -7.50 11.99 23.43
CA GLN A 45 -6.93 13.26 23.89
C GLN A 45 -7.97 14.38 23.90
N ALA A 46 -8.89 14.40 22.93
CA ALA A 46 -9.91 15.43 22.85
C ALA A 46 -10.97 15.23 23.94
N GLY A 47 -11.33 13.98 24.25
CA GLY A 47 -12.14 13.64 25.42
C GLY A 47 -11.48 14.04 26.75
N ALA A 48 -10.16 13.86 26.87
CA ALA A 48 -9.40 14.31 28.04
C ALA A 48 -9.36 15.85 28.15
N ALA A 49 -9.24 16.54 27.02
CA ALA A 49 -9.20 18.00 26.95
C ALA A 49 -10.50 18.68 27.40
N PHE A 50 -11.66 18.05 27.17
CA PHE A 50 -12.94 18.55 27.71
C PHE A 50 -13.00 18.54 29.24
N ASN A 51 -12.35 17.57 29.88
CA ASN A 51 -12.36 17.43 31.34
C ASN A 51 -11.22 18.24 32.00
N LYS A 52 -10.13 18.47 31.27
CA LYS A 52 -8.94 19.19 31.75
C LYS A 52 -8.41 20.10 30.63
N PRO A 53 -8.89 21.35 30.55
CA PRO A 53 -8.51 22.28 29.47
C PRO A 53 -7.02 22.63 29.49
N ASP A 54 -6.34 22.46 30.62
CA ASP A 54 -4.90 22.71 30.77
C ASP A 54 -4.02 21.82 29.86
N TYR A 55 -4.54 20.68 29.40
CA TYR A 55 -3.79 19.79 28.50
C TYR A 55 -3.96 20.09 27.01
N VAL A 56 -4.87 20.99 26.64
CA VAL A 56 -5.11 21.40 25.26
C VAL A 56 -3.82 21.86 24.55
N PRO A 57 -3.01 22.77 25.12
CA PRO A 57 -1.77 23.20 24.47
C PRO A 57 -0.73 22.08 24.35
N THR A 58 -0.79 21.03 25.19
CA THR A 58 0.11 19.87 25.11
C THR A 58 -0.34 18.88 24.03
N PHE A 59 -1.64 18.65 23.89
CA PHE A 59 -2.17 17.67 22.94
C PHE A 59 -2.37 18.22 21.54
N PHE A 60 -2.70 19.52 21.41
CA PHE A 60 -3.21 20.11 20.17
C PHE A 60 -2.43 21.34 19.70
N THR A 61 -1.19 21.52 20.15
CA THR A 61 -0.31 22.59 19.64
C THR A 61 -0.15 22.56 18.11
N TRP A 62 -0.21 21.36 17.53
CA TRP A 62 -0.09 21.12 16.09
C TRP A 62 -1.32 21.55 15.27
N SER A 63 -2.49 21.73 15.88
CA SER A 63 -3.75 22.07 15.20
C SER A 63 -4.29 23.43 15.59
N LEU A 64 -4.27 23.77 16.88
CA LEU A 64 -4.84 25.01 17.41
C LEU A 64 -3.78 26.11 17.62
N GLY A 65 -2.51 25.79 17.44
CA GLY A 65 -1.39 26.72 17.61
C GLY A 65 -1.01 26.96 19.08
N SER A 66 -0.02 27.81 19.31
CA SER A 66 0.53 28.10 20.65
C SER A 66 -0.31 29.10 21.48
N THR A 67 -1.40 29.62 20.92
CA THR A 67 -2.20 30.69 21.53
C THR A 67 -3.29 30.17 22.48
N VAL A 68 -3.42 28.85 22.64
CA VAL A 68 -4.46 28.20 23.47
C VAL A 68 -4.09 28.15 24.96
N ASN A 69 -3.52 29.23 25.49
CA ASN A 69 -3.36 29.36 26.92
C ASN A 69 -4.68 29.92 27.48
N ASN A 70 -5.43 29.10 28.23
CA ASN A 70 -6.68 29.43 28.95
C ASN A 70 -7.99 29.53 28.15
N ILE A 71 -8.08 28.96 26.94
CA ILE A 71 -9.36 28.89 26.22
C ILE A 71 -10.03 27.54 26.52
N GLN A 72 -11.30 27.55 26.91
CA GLN A 72 -12.08 26.32 27.09
C GLN A 72 -12.15 25.57 25.76
N PHE A 73 -11.78 24.30 25.75
CA PHE A 73 -11.86 23.45 24.55
C PHE A 73 -13.32 23.33 24.11
N THR A 74 -13.62 23.83 22.92
CA THR A 74 -14.99 23.87 22.39
C THR A 74 -15.32 22.63 21.54
N ARG A 75 -16.58 22.45 21.19
CA ARG A 75 -17.00 21.36 20.28
C ARG A 75 -16.52 21.62 18.85
N GLU A 76 -16.38 22.88 18.50
CA GLU A 76 -15.83 23.34 17.23
C GLU A 76 -14.35 22.97 17.13
N ASP A 77 -13.59 23.15 18.21
CA ASP A 77 -12.18 22.73 18.28
C ASP A 77 -12.06 21.21 18.16
N PHE A 78 -12.96 20.44 18.79
CA PHE A 78 -12.99 18.98 18.64
C PHE A 78 -13.12 18.55 17.18
N ILE A 79 -14.02 19.18 16.43
CA ILE A 79 -14.21 18.88 15.00
C ILE A 79 -12.97 19.30 14.20
N GLY A 80 -12.43 20.49 14.47
CA GLY A 80 -11.25 21.02 13.77
C GLY A 80 -10.02 20.13 13.95
N VAL A 81 -9.75 19.71 15.19
CA VAL A 81 -8.63 18.82 15.51
C VAL A 81 -8.84 17.43 14.91
N SER A 82 -10.06 16.91 14.90
CA SER A 82 -10.36 15.59 14.32
C SER A 82 -10.25 15.55 12.79
N LEU A 83 -10.31 16.71 12.14
CA LEU A 83 -10.36 16.81 10.68
C LEU A 83 -9.08 16.27 10.00
N LYS A 84 -7.91 16.57 10.57
CA LYS A 84 -6.61 16.12 10.04
C LYS A 84 -6.47 14.59 10.02
N PRO A 85 -6.63 13.87 11.15
CA PRO A 85 -6.49 12.41 11.14
C PRO A 85 -7.58 11.72 10.31
N VAL A 86 -8.79 12.29 10.24
CA VAL A 86 -9.84 11.79 9.33
C VAL A 86 -9.43 11.95 7.87
N ALA A 87 -8.91 13.12 7.48
CA ALA A 87 -8.44 13.37 6.12
C ALA A 87 -7.26 12.45 5.74
N GLU A 88 -6.33 12.21 6.66
CA GLU A 88 -5.20 11.30 6.47
C GLU A 88 -5.68 9.85 6.25
N LEU A 89 -6.63 9.38 7.07
CA LEU A 89 -7.25 8.07 6.90
C LEU A 89 -7.92 7.92 5.53
N LEU A 90 -8.73 8.91 5.12
CA LEU A 90 -9.40 8.90 3.82
C LEU A 90 -8.41 8.92 2.66
N PHE A 91 -7.34 9.72 2.78
CA PHE A 91 -6.27 9.77 1.79
C PHE A 91 -5.61 8.39 1.60
N TRP A 92 -5.27 7.71 2.70
CA TRP A 92 -4.62 6.40 2.60
C TRP A 92 -5.57 5.29 2.13
N ILE A 93 -6.87 5.38 2.44
CA ILE A 93 -7.89 4.50 1.83
C ILE A 93 -7.93 4.72 0.31
N ALA A 94 -7.95 5.98 -0.15
CA ALA A 94 -7.93 6.30 -1.58
C ALA A 94 -6.65 5.78 -2.25
N MET A 95 -5.50 5.93 -1.60
CA MET A 95 -4.22 5.36 -2.07
C MET A 95 -4.25 3.83 -2.10
N GLY A 96 -4.94 3.18 -1.17
CA GLY A 96 -5.19 1.75 -1.19
C GLY A 96 -5.96 1.33 -2.44
N ILE A 97 -7.04 2.03 -2.77
CA ILE A 97 -7.79 1.81 -4.01
C ILE A 97 -6.90 2.04 -5.24
N LEU A 98 -6.14 3.14 -5.27
CA LEU A 98 -5.22 3.43 -6.38
C LEU A 98 -4.16 2.33 -6.54
N SER A 99 -3.63 1.80 -5.44
CA SER A 99 -2.66 0.70 -5.46
C SER A 99 -3.25 -0.58 -6.07
N THR A 100 -4.53 -0.86 -5.82
CA THR A 100 -5.24 -1.98 -6.45
C THR A 100 -5.37 -1.81 -7.95
N LEU A 101 -5.65 -0.59 -8.41
CA LEU A 101 -5.72 -0.27 -9.84
C LEU A 101 -4.35 -0.41 -10.51
N VAL A 102 -3.26 0.05 -9.86
CA VAL A 102 -1.89 -0.11 -10.39
C VAL A 102 -1.50 -1.59 -10.49
N TYR A 103 -1.85 -2.39 -9.48
CA TYR A 103 -1.61 -3.83 -9.51
C TYR A 103 -2.38 -4.52 -10.65
N GLN A 104 -3.66 -4.20 -10.83
CA GLN A 104 -4.50 -4.74 -11.90
C GLN A 104 -4.09 -4.23 -13.28
N ALA A 105 -3.63 -2.98 -13.41
CA ALA A 105 -3.07 -2.49 -14.66
C ALA A 105 -1.87 -3.35 -15.10
N GLY A 106 -1.05 -3.80 -14.14
CA GLY A 106 0.04 -4.74 -14.40
C GLY A 106 -0.38 -6.10 -14.94
N SER A 107 -1.65 -6.52 -14.79
CA SER A 107 -2.17 -7.73 -15.43
C SER A 107 -2.85 -7.48 -16.77
N VAL A 108 -3.48 -6.31 -16.96
CA VAL A 108 -4.22 -5.96 -18.19
C VAL A 108 -3.31 -5.58 -19.35
N PHE A 109 -2.19 -4.91 -19.10
CA PHE A 109 -1.31 -4.46 -20.18
C PHE A 109 -0.47 -5.58 -20.84
N PHE A 110 -0.24 -6.71 -20.16
CA PHE A 110 0.62 -7.78 -20.70
C PHE A 110 0.15 -9.22 -20.42
N PRO A 111 -1.11 -9.59 -20.71
CA PRO A 111 -1.55 -11.00 -20.64
C PRO A 111 -0.86 -11.89 -21.70
N ILE A 112 -0.22 -11.29 -22.71
CA ILE A 112 0.41 -11.99 -23.85
C ILE A 112 1.76 -12.60 -23.44
N GLU A 113 2.55 -11.92 -22.62
CA GLU A 113 3.93 -12.33 -22.29
C GLU A 113 3.99 -13.47 -21.25
N GLU A 114 3.06 -13.51 -20.30
CA GLU A 114 2.88 -14.67 -19.39
C GLU A 114 2.46 -15.93 -20.17
N ARG A 115 1.72 -15.77 -21.27
CA ARG A 115 1.32 -16.88 -22.15
C ARG A 115 2.50 -17.37 -22.99
N GLU A 116 3.32 -16.47 -23.53
CA GLU A 116 4.55 -16.83 -24.26
C GLU A 116 5.61 -17.51 -23.38
N GLN A 117 5.78 -17.08 -22.13
CA GLN A 117 6.68 -17.77 -21.19
C GLN A 117 6.24 -19.22 -20.91
N ASN A 118 4.94 -19.43 -20.69
CA ASN A 118 4.41 -20.77 -20.47
C ASN A 118 4.56 -21.68 -21.70
N ILE A 119 4.36 -21.13 -22.90
CA ILE A 119 4.57 -21.85 -24.17
C ILE A 119 6.06 -22.21 -24.35
N ALA A 120 6.97 -21.27 -24.08
CA ALA A 120 8.41 -21.52 -24.17
C ALA A 120 8.90 -22.60 -23.18
N GLU A 121 8.39 -22.59 -21.94
CA GLU A 121 8.71 -23.64 -20.97
C GLU A 121 8.12 -25.01 -21.37
N HIS A 122 6.92 -25.02 -21.93
CA HIS A 122 6.30 -26.24 -22.46
C HIS A 122 7.14 -26.85 -23.61
N HIS A 123 7.55 -26.04 -24.57
CA HIS A 123 8.44 -26.49 -25.65
C HIS A 123 9.80 -26.96 -25.14
N ARG A 124 10.38 -26.28 -24.15
CA ARG A 124 11.65 -26.69 -23.55
C ARG A 124 11.55 -28.07 -22.89
N LYS A 125 10.45 -28.36 -22.19
CA LYS A 125 10.19 -29.68 -21.59
C LYS A 125 9.99 -30.76 -22.65
N LEU A 126 9.29 -30.46 -23.75
CA LEU A 126 9.14 -31.38 -24.88
C LEU A 126 10.49 -31.74 -25.52
N ILE A 127 11.33 -30.73 -25.79
CA ILE A 127 12.66 -30.94 -26.38
C ILE A 127 13.55 -31.78 -25.43
N GLN A 128 13.50 -31.52 -24.13
CA GLN A 128 14.25 -32.33 -23.15
C GLN A 128 13.79 -33.79 -23.13
N ARG A 129 12.49 -34.06 -23.19
CA ARG A 129 11.96 -35.44 -23.25
C ARG A 129 12.40 -36.16 -24.52
N VAL A 130 12.36 -35.49 -25.67
CA VAL A 130 12.81 -36.06 -26.95
C VAL A 130 14.33 -36.33 -26.92
N ALA A 131 15.13 -35.42 -26.36
CA ALA A 131 16.57 -35.61 -26.22
C ALA A 131 16.95 -36.74 -25.26
N GLN A 132 16.16 -36.99 -24.22
CA GLN A 132 16.35 -38.13 -23.32
C GLN A 132 15.93 -39.45 -23.97
N ALA A 133 14.80 -39.47 -24.68
CA ALA A 133 14.32 -40.65 -25.41
C ALA A 133 15.30 -41.08 -26.52
N SER A 134 15.89 -40.14 -27.25
CA SER A 134 16.88 -40.44 -28.29
C SER A 134 18.21 -40.96 -27.73
N LYS A 135 18.62 -40.51 -26.53
CA LYS A 135 19.78 -41.06 -25.80
C LYS A 135 19.54 -42.49 -25.32
N MET A 136 18.33 -42.83 -24.88
CA MET A 136 18.00 -44.20 -24.44
C MET A 136 17.94 -45.19 -25.63
N LYS A 137 17.50 -44.76 -26.80
CA LYS A 137 17.42 -45.61 -28.01
C LYS A 137 18.78 -45.91 -28.67
N LYS A 138 19.84 -45.18 -28.28
CA LYS A 138 21.20 -45.34 -28.80
C LYS A 138 22.10 -46.23 -27.93
N ARG A 139 21.61 -46.71 -26.79
CA ARG A 139 22.21 -47.77 -25.98
C ARG A 139 21.53 -49.08 -26.30
#